data_AF-A0A520KD35-F1
#
_entry.id   AF-A0A520KD35-F1
#
_cell.length_a   1.000
_cell.length_b   1.000
_cell.length_c   1.000
_cell.angle_alpha   90.00
_cell.angle_beta   90.00
_cell.angle_gamma   90.00
#
_symmetry.space_group_name_H-M   'P 1'
#
loop_
_entity.id
_entity.type
_entity.pdbx_description
1 polymer ?
#
loop_
_entity_poly.entity_id
_entity_poly.type
_entity_poly.pdbx_seq_one_letter_code
_entity_poly.pdbx_strand_id
1 'polypeptide(L)'
;MSKVNIVEHELVPQHIVLSPEEEEVVLKKYNIDRNNLPLIKSTDPIIQELEEQLAEQSEDEGKVSLKGRIIKIIRNNSPAGEGVYYRYVIE
;
A
#
# COMPACT_ATOMS: atom_id res chain seq x y z
N MET A 1 0.67 -20.64 -17.16
CA MET A 1 1.02 -19.22 -17.35
C MET A 1 1.90 -18.85 -16.17
N SER A 2 3.15 -18.46 -16.38
CA SER A 2 4.05 -18.01 -15.31
C SER A 2 3.46 -16.76 -14.65
N LYS A 3 3.34 -16.73 -13.31
CA LYS A 3 3.01 -15.49 -12.57
C LYS A 3 4.09 -14.46 -12.92
N VAL A 4 3.68 -13.33 -13.48
CA VAL A 4 4.58 -12.18 -13.70
C VAL A 4 4.71 -11.47 -12.37
N ASN A 5 5.93 -11.29 -11.87
CA ASN A 5 6.16 -10.54 -10.63
C ASN A 5 5.88 -9.04 -10.90
N ILE A 6 4.75 -8.55 -10.39
CA ILE A 6 4.29 -7.17 -10.62
C ILE A 6 5.13 -6.18 -9.79
N VAL A 7 5.67 -6.63 -8.66
CA VAL A 7 6.37 -5.77 -7.68
C VAL A 7 7.75 -5.36 -8.17
N GLU A 8 8.46 -6.23 -8.88
CA GLU A 8 9.85 -6.01 -9.30
C GLU A 8 9.98 -5.24 -10.64
N HIS A 9 8.85 -4.79 -11.20
CA HIS A 9 8.87 -4.09 -12.47
C HIS A 9 9.36 -2.63 -12.31
N GLU A 10 10.23 -2.17 -13.21
CA GLU A 10 10.87 -0.84 -13.16
C GLU A 10 9.89 0.33 -13.00
N LEU A 11 8.72 0.23 -13.63
CA LEU A 11 7.67 1.25 -13.60
C LEU A 11 6.78 1.21 -12.34
N VAL A 12 6.87 0.17 -11.54
CA VAL A 12 6.04 0.00 -10.33
C VAL A 12 6.81 0.56 -9.14
N PRO A 13 6.30 1.63 -8.48
CA PRO A 13 6.95 2.18 -7.30
C PRO A 13 6.87 1.20 -6.12
N GLN A 14 7.66 1.46 -5.08
CA GLN A 14 7.62 0.64 -3.88
C GLN A 14 6.34 0.95 -3.09
N HIS A 15 5.60 -0.10 -2.73
CA HIS A 15 4.38 0.00 -1.92
C HIS A 15 4.63 -0.62 -0.55
N ILE A 16 4.32 0.12 0.51
CA ILE A 16 4.56 -0.28 1.90
C ILE A 16 3.23 -0.15 2.64
N VAL A 17 2.80 -1.23 3.29
CA VAL A 17 1.64 -1.22 4.17
C VAL A 17 2.05 -0.57 5.49
N LEU A 18 1.36 0.49 5.89
CA LEU A 18 1.63 1.16 7.15
C LEU A 18 1.04 0.36 8.32
N SER A 19 1.67 0.44 9.49
CA SER A 19 1.09 -0.01 10.77
C SER A 19 0.02 0.95 11.27
N PRO A 20 -0.88 0.54 12.19
CA PRO A 20 -1.93 1.43 12.73
C PRO A 20 -1.38 2.72 13.36
N GLU A 21 -0.22 2.63 14.02
CA GLU A 21 0.44 3.78 14.63
C GLU A 21 0.94 4.79 13.58
N GLU A 22 1.57 4.29 12.51
CA GLU A 22 2.06 5.12 11.40
C GLU A 22 0.91 5.78 10.64
N GLU A 23 -0.21 5.09 10.46
CA GLU A 23 -1.41 5.66 9.86
C GLU A 23 -1.91 6.87 10.63
N GLU A 24 -2.01 6.75 11.96
CA GLU A 24 -2.42 7.89 12.79
C GLU A 24 -1.44 9.05 12.69
N VAL A 25 -0.14 8.78 12.65
CA VAL A 25 0.89 9.81 12.48
C VAL A 25 0.72 10.54 11.16
N VAL A 26 0.45 9.82 10.06
CA VAL A 26 0.20 10.41 8.74
C VAL A 26 -1.05 11.27 8.75
N LEU A 27 -2.16 10.76 9.27
CA LEU A 27 -3.43 11.48 9.33
C LEU A 27 -3.31 12.75 10.19
N LYS A 28 -2.64 12.67 11.35
CA LYS A 28 -2.36 13.81 12.23
C LYS A 28 -1.44 14.83 11.56
N LYS A 29 -0.39 14.37 10.86
CA LYS A 29 0.59 15.24 10.18
C LYS A 29 -0.07 16.10 9.11
N TYR A 30 -0.98 15.53 8.34
CA TYR A 30 -1.70 16.25 7.27
C TYR A 30 -3.03 16.86 7.74
N ASN A 31 -3.47 16.56 8.96
CA ASN A 31 -4.73 16.98 9.54
C ASN A 31 -5.93 16.69 8.63
N ILE A 32 -6.02 15.44 8.18
CA ILE A 32 -7.05 14.94 7.25
C ILE A 32 -7.65 13.62 7.74
N ASP A 33 -8.83 13.30 7.23
CA ASP A 33 -9.45 11.98 7.42
C ASP A 33 -8.97 10.99 6.35
N ARG A 34 -9.15 9.69 6.63
CA ARG A 34 -8.77 8.59 5.71
C ARG A 34 -9.40 8.74 4.33
N ASN A 35 -10.64 9.22 4.27
CA ASN A 35 -11.40 9.40 3.04
C ASN A 35 -10.89 10.57 2.17
N ASN A 36 -10.05 11.46 2.72
CA ASN A 36 -9.44 12.54 1.95
C ASN A 36 -8.17 12.10 1.22
N LEU A 37 -7.65 10.90 1.50
CA LEU A 37 -6.53 10.34 0.75
C LEU A 37 -7.00 9.82 -0.62
N PRO A 38 -6.14 9.86 -1.65
CA PRO A 38 -6.41 9.18 -2.90
C PRO A 38 -6.76 7.71 -2.69
N LEU A 39 -7.81 7.26 -3.35
CA LEU A 39 -8.38 5.93 -3.12
C LEU A 39 -7.69 4.88 -4.01
N ILE A 40 -7.58 3.66 -3.50
CA ILE A 40 -7.17 2.48 -4.26
C ILE A 40 -8.14 1.34 -3.96
N LYS A 41 -8.52 0.56 -4.97
CA LYS A 41 -9.45 -0.55 -4.79
C LYS A 41 -8.74 -1.76 -4.24
N SER A 42 -9.44 -2.55 -3.44
CA SER A 42 -9.00 -3.86 -2.96
C SER A 42 -8.79 -4.86 -4.12
N THR A 43 -9.42 -4.59 -5.28
CA THR A 43 -9.25 -5.37 -6.51
C THR A 43 -8.00 -5.04 -7.30
N ASP A 44 -7.20 -4.06 -6.88
CA ASP A 44 -5.97 -3.68 -7.60
C ASP A 44 -4.91 -4.80 -7.43
N PRO A 45 -4.22 -5.22 -8.52
CA PRO A 45 -3.25 -6.30 -8.46
C PRO A 45 -2.14 -6.09 -7.43
N ILE A 46 -1.72 -4.83 -7.18
CA ILE A 46 -0.67 -4.56 -6.20
C ILE A 46 -1.14 -4.82 -4.77
N ILE A 47 -2.43 -4.61 -4.50
CA ILE A 47 -3.03 -4.84 -3.18
C ILE A 47 -3.12 -6.33 -2.91
N GLN A 48 -3.55 -7.10 -3.91
CA GLN A 48 -3.63 -8.56 -3.82
C GLN A 48 -2.26 -9.17 -3.56
N GLU A 49 -1.23 -8.71 -4.26
CA GLU A 49 0.14 -9.16 -4.07
C GLU A 49 0.68 -8.81 -2.67
N LEU A 50 0.37 -7.61 -2.15
CA LEU A 50 0.73 -7.24 -0.78
C LEU A 50 -0.03 -8.07 0.28
N GLU A 51 -1.30 -8.38 0.05
CA GLU A 51 -2.08 -9.28 0.90
C GLU A 51 -1.48 -10.70 0.91
N GLU A 52 -1.10 -11.24 -0.26
CA GLU A 52 -0.42 -12.53 -0.39
C GLU A 52 0.92 -12.53 0.38
N GLN A 53 1.75 -11.50 0.19
CA GLN A 53 3.05 -11.38 0.87
C GLN A 53 2.93 -11.29 2.39
N LEU A 54 1.92 -10.57 2.88
CA LEU A 54 1.67 -10.48 4.33
C LEU A 54 1.10 -11.78 4.89
N ALA A 55 0.27 -12.48 4.13
CA ALA A 55 -0.27 -13.78 4.52
C ALA A 55 0.81 -14.87 4.61
N GLU A 56 1.81 -14.84 3.71
CA GLU A 56 2.97 -15.76 3.78
C GLU A 56 3.86 -15.52 5.02
N GLN A 57 3.90 -14.29 5.53
CA GLN A 57 4.71 -13.91 6.70
C GLN A 57 4.01 -14.22 8.04
N SER A 58 2.68 -14.33 8.04
CA SER A 58 1.90 -14.75 9.20
C SER A 58 1.71 -16.26 9.20
N GLU A 59 2.29 -16.97 10.17
CA GLU A 59 2.12 -18.42 10.35
C GLU A 59 0.68 -18.82 10.73
N ASP A 60 -0.12 -17.85 11.20
CA ASP A 60 -1.55 -18.01 11.43
C ASP A 60 -2.31 -17.91 10.10
N GLU A 61 -3.13 -18.92 9.76
CA GLU A 61 -3.96 -19.06 8.54
C GLU A 61 -5.09 -18.00 8.41
N GLY A 62 -4.86 -16.79 8.89
CA GLY A 62 -5.76 -15.66 8.75
C GLY A 62 -5.65 -15.06 7.34
N LYS A 63 -6.80 -14.91 6.69
CA LYS A 63 -6.91 -14.06 5.49
C LYS A 63 -6.58 -12.61 5.87
N VAL A 64 -5.38 -12.15 5.53
CA VAL A 64 -5.00 -10.74 5.67
C VAL A 64 -5.78 -9.93 4.65
N SER A 65 -6.52 -8.92 5.10
CA SER A 65 -7.16 -7.97 4.21
C SER A 65 -6.67 -6.56 4.49
N LEU A 66 -6.25 -5.87 3.43
CA LEU A 66 -5.78 -4.48 3.48
C LEU A 66 -6.93 -3.48 3.35
N LYS A 67 -8.19 -3.93 3.28
CA LYS A 67 -9.36 -3.05 3.27
C LYS A 67 -9.34 -2.12 4.48
N GLY A 68 -9.52 -0.82 4.24
CA GLY A 68 -9.51 0.19 5.29
C GLY A 68 -8.12 0.56 5.82
N ARG A 69 -7.04 0.05 5.21
CA ARG A 69 -5.65 0.43 5.48
C ARG A 69 -5.19 1.57 4.57
N ILE A 70 -4.09 2.21 4.95
CA ILE A 70 -3.37 3.22 4.17
C ILE A 70 -2.04 2.62 3.71
N ILE A 71 -1.75 2.82 2.44
CA ILE A 71 -0.51 2.36 1.80
C ILE A 71 0.35 3.57 1.49
N LYS A 72 1.63 3.46 1.85
CA LYS A 72 2.67 4.41 1.48
C LYS A 72 3.31 3.96 0.18
N ILE A 73 3.43 4.89 -0.76
CA ILE A 73 4.04 4.67 -2.07
C ILE A 73 5.27 5.54 -2.17
N ILE A 74 6.43 4.93 -2.43
CA ILE A 74 7.70 5.62 -2.59
C ILE A 74 8.11 5.54 -4.05
N ARG A 75 8.22 6.71 -4.69
CA ARG A 75 8.62 6.85 -6.08
C ARG A 75 9.99 7.50 -6.16
N ASN A 76 11.01 6.72 -6.54
CA ASN A 76 12.41 7.16 -6.59
C ASN A 76 12.76 8.01 -7.82
N ASN A 77 11.94 7.95 -8.89
CA ASN A 77 12.21 8.61 -10.17
C ASN A 77 11.30 9.83 -10.40
N SER A 78 11.26 10.77 -9.44
CA SER A 78 10.62 12.08 -9.62
C SER A 78 11.68 13.12 -9.99
N PRO A 79 11.36 14.14 -10.81
CA PRO A 79 12.28 15.25 -11.08
C PRO A 79 12.81 15.96 -9.82
N ALA A 80 12.06 15.87 -8.71
CA ALA A 80 12.40 16.43 -7.40
C ALA A 80 13.04 15.42 -6.42
N GLY A 81 13.44 14.23 -6.89
CA GLY A 81 14.00 13.16 -6.06
C GLY A 81 12.95 12.12 -5.63
N GLU A 82 12.91 11.79 -4.33
CA GLU A 82 11.96 10.82 -3.78
C GLU A 82 10.59 11.47 -3.56
N GLY A 83 9.54 10.89 -4.16
CA GLY A 83 8.15 11.27 -3.93
C GLY A 83 7.43 10.27 -3.04
N VAL A 84 6.88 10.72 -1.92
CA VAL A 84 6.07 9.91 -1.01
C VAL A 84 4.59 10.22 -1.18
N TYR A 85 3.78 9.20 -1.45
CA TYR A 85 2.33 9.30 -1.57
C TYR A 85 1.65 8.35 -0.58
N TYR A 86 0.42 8.68 -0.18
CA TYR A 86 -0.41 7.85 0.68
C TYR A 86 -1.74 7.57 -0.01
N ARG A 87 -2.21 6.32 -0.01
CA ARG A 87 -3.49 5.92 -0.59
C ARG A 87 -4.33 5.10 0.38
N TYR A 88 -5.65 5.32 0.37
CA TYR A 88 -6.60 4.61 1.22
C TYR A 88 -7.27 3.46 0.46
N VAL A 89 -7.22 2.25 1.01
CA VAL A 89 -7.76 1.05 0.39
C VAL A 89 -9.26 0.93 0.66
N ILE A 90 -10.05 0.98 -0.41
CA ILE A 90 -11.49 0.80 -0.41
C ILE A 90 -11.88 -0.54 -1.04
N GLU A 91 -13.12 -0.97 -0.85
CA GLU A 91 -13.66 -2.17 -1.48
C GLU A 91 -13.70 -2.07 -3.02
#